data_AF-A0A6P8WRH5-F1
#
_entry.id   AF-A0A6P8WRH5-F1
#
_cell.length_a   1.000
_cell.length_b   1.000
_cell.length_c   1.000
_cell.angle_alpha   90.00
_cell.angle_beta   90.00
_cell.angle_gamma   90.00
#
_symmetry.space_group_name_H-M   'P 1'
#
loop_
_entity.id
_entity.type
_entity.pdbx_description
1 polymer ?
#
loop_
_entity_poly.entity_id
_entity_poly.type
_entity_poly.pdbx_seq_one_letter_code
_entity_poly.pdbx_strand_id
1 'polypeptide(L)'
;MIITISSSRYTNKPFCPSSCTKKCASWSASIRSQLDLDHQLLFPAVLTYRLSCDRKALAQMKGRTLGNSASRLHSFLVEQHTAEWMRRSIHYLNTCRKFEVAGVQMPPPQPPPQMVTVPSSGWLLSTYVLESFTRIEELKAKVTSIFGSISVIEHLSLLGLTFCRATSGMTLDQWLKVNVPKTTGWRLQIKMASAAAGVFPTRRDRTCTLCSQRTTRATGHSMHRPTRQSFCQVSDPQNRTVEQWLTELRGGKTEKEMLRDRQRVSRKKKKKKAAILNKKSS
;
A
#
# COMPACT_ATOMS: atom_id res chain seq x y z
N MET A 1 -15.03 20.94 1.39
CA MET A 1 -14.64 19.55 1.72
C MET A 1 -13.28 19.61 2.40
N ILE A 2 -13.24 19.72 3.73
CA ILE A 2 -11.96 19.80 4.45
C ILE A 2 -11.47 18.36 4.61
N ILE A 3 -10.63 17.92 3.68
CA ILE A 3 -9.88 16.68 3.86
C ILE A 3 -8.80 17.00 4.89
N THR A 4 -9.15 16.91 6.16
CA THR A 4 -8.17 16.83 7.23
C THR A 4 -7.53 15.46 7.13
N ILE A 5 -6.49 15.33 6.31
CA ILE A 5 -5.44 14.34 6.57
C ILE A 5 -4.69 14.88 7.78
N SER A 6 -5.34 14.82 8.94
CA SER A 6 -4.68 15.13 10.19
C SER A 6 -3.72 14.00 10.44
N SER A 7 -2.44 14.25 10.23
CA SER A 7 -1.41 13.58 11.00
C SER A 7 -1.87 13.65 12.45
N SER A 8 -1.87 12.51 13.15
CA SER A 8 -2.24 12.36 14.57
C SER A 8 -1.60 13.41 15.52
N ARG A 9 -0.66 14.21 15.02
CA ARG A 9 -0.05 15.35 15.69
C ARG A 9 -0.93 16.61 15.84
N TYR A 10 -2.06 16.75 15.14
CA TYR A 10 -2.85 18.00 15.13
C TYR A 10 -4.36 17.82 15.22
N THR A 11 -4.86 17.09 16.20
CA THR A 11 -6.28 17.18 16.59
C THR A 11 -6.39 17.42 18.09
N ASN A 12 -7.08 18.51 18.43
CA ASN A 12 -7.45 19.03 19.76
C ASN A 12 -7.29 18.05 20.94
N LYS A 13 -6.57 18.52 21.96
CA LYS A 13 -6.41 17.90 23.29
C LYS A 13 -7.78 17.47 23.84
N PRO A 14 -8.05 16.17 24.05
CA PRO A 14 -8.96 15.78 25.12
C PRO A 14 -8.20 15.86 26.45
N PHE A 15 -8.93 16.24 27.48
CA PHE A 15 -8.48 16.35 28.87
C PHE A 15 -8.01 14.97 29.35
N CYS A 16 -6.70 14.81 29.56
CA CYS A 16 -6.11 13.65 30.24
C CYS A 16 -5.44 14.17 31.51
N PRO A 17 -5.68 13.56 32.69
CA PRO A 17 -5.07 14.00 33.93
C PRO A 17 -3.54 13.98 33.83
N SER A 18 -2.91 14.88 34.58
CA SER A 18 -1.52 15.36 34.47
C SER A 18 -0.41 14.30 34.54
N SER A 19 -0.72 13.02 34.72
CA SER A 19 0.24 11.91 34.78
C SER A 19 0.46 11.18 33.44
N CYS A 20 -0.33 11.46 32.40
CA CYS A 20 -0.21 10.73 31.13
C CYS A 20 0.65 11.47 30.09
N THR A 21 1.83 10.94 29.79
CA THR A 21 2.73 11.42 28.71
C THR A 21 2.29 11.00 27.30
N LYS A 22 1.25 10.15 27.17
CA LYS A 22 0.77 9.67 25.88
C LYS A 22 -0.24 10.66 25.28
N LYS A 23 0.15 11.29 24.18
CA LYS A 23 -0.77 12.08 23.34
C LYS A 23 -1.73 11.14 22.61
N CYS A 24 -2.92 10.94 23.16
CA CYS A 24 -3.99 10.21 22.49
C CYS A 24 -4.87 11.21 21.72
N ALA A 25 -5.03 11.00 20.41
CA ALA A 25 -6.07 11.70 19.67
C ALA A 25 -7.42 11.36 20.31
N SER A 26 -8.31 12.36 20.44
CA SER A 26 -9.68 12.21 20.95
C SER A 26 -10.49 11.15 20.19
N TRP A 27 -10.04 10.75 19.00
CA TRP A 27 -10.65 9.73 18.18
C TRP A 27 -9.84 8.43 18.15
N SER A 28 -8.99 8.12 19.13
CA SER A 28 -8.17 6.90 19.06
C SER A 28 -9.01 5.62 18.81
N ALA A 29 -8.49 4.69 18.01
CA ALA A 29 -9.20 3.46 17.65
C ALA A 29 -9.64 2.66 18.90
N SER A 30 -8.85 2.72 19.98
CA SER A 30 -9.12 2.08 21.27
C SER A 30 -10.31 2.68 22.02
N ILE A 31 -10.60 3.96 21.82
CA ILE A 31 -11.82 4.61 22.37
C ILE A 31 -13.00 4.25 21.47
N ARG A 32 -12.80 4.25 20.15
CA ARG A 32 -13.86 3.95 19.20
C ARG A 32 -14.36 2.51 19.28
N SER A 33 -13.47 1.56 19.60
CA SER A 33 -13.83 0.15 19.77
C SER A 33 -14.65 -0.13 21.03
N GLN A 34 -14.74 0.81 21.96
CA GLN A 34 -15.57 0.67 23.18
C GLN A 34 -17.04 1.06 22.93
N LEU A 35 -17.34 1.67 21.79
CA LEU A 35 -18.69 2.13 21.43
C LEU A 35 -19.42 1.07 20.62
N ASP A 36 -20.75 1.02 20.73
CA ASP A 36 -21.58 0.18 19.86
C ASP A 36 -21.47 0.59 18.38
N LEU A 37 -21.78 -0.35 17.48
CA LEU A 37 -21.63 -0.16 16.03
C LEU A 37 -22.34 1.11 15.54
N ASP A 38 -23.56 1.38 16.03
CA ASP A 38 -24.35 2.56 15.66
C ASP A 38 -23.62 3.86 15.99
N HIS A 39 -23.04 3.95 17.17
CA HIS A 39 -22.25 5.10 17.60
C HIS A 39 -20.93 5.20 16.82
N GLN A 40 -20.32 4.07 16.45
CA GLN A 40 -19.12 4.07 15.60
C GLN A 40 -19.40 4.59 14.17
N LEU A 41 -20.63 4.45 13.67
CA LEU A 41 -21.04 4.94 12.35
C LEU A 41 -21.19 6.46 12.30
N LEU A 42 -21.49 7.12 13.43
CA LEU A 42 -21.58 8.58 13.54
C LEU A 42 -20.23 9.28 13.29
N PHE A 43 -19.11 8.58 13.43
CA PHE A 43 -17.79 9.17 13.20
C PHE A 43 -17.51 9.38 11.69
N PRO A 44 -17.21 10.62 11.27
CA PRO A 44 -17.04 10.96 9.86
C PRO A 44 -15.76 10.40 9.25
N ALA A 45 -14.79 9.95 10.06
CA ALA A 45 -13.50 9.47 9.58
C ALA A 45 -13.18 8.02 10.00
N VAL A 46 -12.46 7.34 9.12
CA VAL A 46 -11.80 6.06 9.35
C VAL A 46 -10.37 6.33 9.81
N LEU A 47 -9.99 5.67 10.89
CA LEU A 47 -8.77 5.98 11.61
C LEU A 47 -7.78 4.84 11.47
N THR A 48 -6.57 5.19 11.06
CA THR A 48 -5.42 4.29 11.05
C THR A 48 -4.43 4.73 12.12
N TYR A 49 -3.40 3.92 12.35
CA TYR A 49 -2.37 4.18 13.35
C TYR A 49 -1.71 5.58 13.25
N ARG A 50 -1.60 6.16 12.05
CA ARG A 50 -0.95 7.48 11.84
C ARG A 50 -1.80 8.54 11.15
N LEU A 51 -2.88 8.13 10.50
CA LEU A 51 -3.63 8.96 9.55
C LEU A 51 -5.12 8.70 9.66
N SER A 52 -5.92 9.69 9.30
CA SER A 52 -7.38 9.61 9.24
C SER A 52 -7.87 9.89 7.83
N CYS A 53 -8.94 9.21 7.40
CA CYS A 53 -9.58 9.41 6.10
C CYS A 53 -11.07 9.64 6.28
N ASP A 54 -11.62 10.68 5.67
CA ASP A 54 -13.07 10.93 5.66
C ASP A 54 -13.81 9.80 4.93
N ARG A 55 -14.89 9.27 5.53
CA ARG A 55 -15.77 8.27 4.93
C ARG A 55 -16.36 8.75 3.60
N LYS A 56 -16.57 10.06 3.41
CA LYS A 56 -17.04 10.64 2.13
C LYS A 56 -16.01 10.49 1.01
N ALA A 57 -14.72 10.58 1.31
CA ALA A 57 -13.66 10.32 0.33
C ALA A 57 -13.64 8.83 -0.04
N LEU A 58 -13.78 7.94 0.94
CA LEU A 58 -13.88 6.50 0.71
C LEU A 58 -15.16 6.11 -0.05
N ALA A 59 -16.27 6.82 0.15
CA ALA A 59 -17.52 6.58 -0.56
C ALA A 59 -17.37 6.73 -2.08
N GLN A 60 -16.44 7.57 -2.56
CA GLN A 60 -16.16 7.69 -3.99
C GLN A 60 -15.62 6.38 -4.60
N MET A 61 -14.95 5.54 -3.80
CA MET A 61 -14.48 4.21 -4.24
C MET A 61 -15.56 3.13 -4.19
N LYS A 62 -16.73 3.39 -3.58
CA LYS A 62 -17.82 2.41 -3.50
C LYS A 62 -18.54 2.20 -4.84
N GLY A 63 -18.49 3.19 -5.74
CA GLY A 63 -19.09 3.08 -7.07
C GLY A 63 -18.35 2.06 -7.93
N ARG A 64 -19.05 1.02 -8.42
CA ARG A 64 -18.48 -0.05 -9.26
C ARG A 64 -18.41 0.31 -10.76
N THR A 65 -17.97 1.52 -11.09
CA THR A 65 -17.79 1.91 -12.50
C THR A 65 -16.36 1.61 -12.95
N LEU A 66 -16.21 1.18 -14.22
CA LEU A 66 -14.93 1.05 -14.92
C LEU A 66 -14.27 2.44 -14.99
N GLY A 67 -13.47 2.77 -13.97
CA GLY A 67 -12.86 4.09 -13.82
C GLY A 67 -12.65 4.50 -12.38
N ASN A 68 -13.39 3.92 -11.44
CA ASN A 68 -13.21 4.16 -10.02
C ASN A 68 -12.07 3.29 -9.48
N SER A 69 -10.90 3.91 -9.29
CA SER A 69 -9.72 3.29 -8.71
C SER A 69 -9.14 4.16 -7.60
N ALA A 70 -8.38 3.55 -6.69
CA ALA A 70 -7.65 4.29 -5.67
C ALA A 70 -6.65 5.30 -6.27
N SER A 71 -6.12 5.02 -7.47
CA SER A 71 -5.27 5.95 -8.21
C SER A 71 -6.02 7.17 -8.72
N ARG A 72 -7.25 6.99 -9.23
CA ARG A 72 -8.11 8.12 -9.64
C ARG A 72 -8.46 8.99 -8.45
N LEU A 73 -8.88 8.38 -7.34
CA LEU A 73 -9.18 9.12 -6.11
C LEU A 73 -7.94 9.87 -5.62
N HIS A 74 -6.78 9.24 -5.64
CA HIS A 74 -5.51 9.90 -5.28
C HIS A 74 -5.26 11.14 -6.14
N SER A 75 -5.32 11.03 -7.47
CA SER A 75 -5.11 12.19 -8.35
C SER A 75 -6.11 13.32 -8.07
N PHE A 76 -7.38 12.98 -7.90
CA PHE A 76 -8.42 13.95 -7.52
C PHE A 76 -8.12 14.64 -6.18
N LEU A 77 -7.72 13.87 -5.15
CA LEU A 77 -7.36 14.42 -3.85
C LEU A 77 -6.13 15.33 -3.93
N VAL A 78 -5.13 14.98 -4.75
CA VAL A 78 -3.95 15.83 -4.99
C VAL A 78 -4.35 17.15 -5.64
N GLU A 79 -5.19 17.12 -6.68
CA GLU A 79 -5.68 18.33 -7.34
C GLU A 79 -6.44 19.24 -6.37
N GLN A 80 -7.41 18.68 -5.63
CA GLN A 80 -8.20 19.45 -4.66
C GLN A 80 -7.34 19.99 -3.50
N HIS A 81 -6.39 19.19 -3.00
CA HIS A 81 -5.51 19.61 -1.92
C HIS A 81 -4.56 20.72 -2.37
N THR A 82 -4.01 20.60 -3.57
CA THR A 82 -3.11 21.62 -4.16
C THR A 82 -3.86 22.93 -4.41
N ALA A 83 -5.08 22.85 -4.95
CA ALA A 83 -5.92 24.03 -5.19
C ALA A 83 -6.29 24.75 -3.89
N GLU A 84 -6.71 24.02 -2.85
CA GLU A 84 -7.06 24.61 -1.56
C GLU A 84 -5.83 25.18 -0.83
N TRP A 85 -4.70 24.48 -0.87
CA TRP A 85 -3.44 25.01 -0.34
C TRP A 85 -3.06 26.32 -1.04
N MET A 86 -3.11 26.36 -2.38
CA MET A 86 -2.80 27.56 -3.15
C MET A 86 -3.75 28.71 -2.81
N ARG A 87 -5.06 28.45 -2.72
CA ARG A 87 -6.07 29.44 -2.32
C ARG A 87 -5.77 30.04 -0.95
N ARG A 88 -5.41 29.19 0.03
CA ARG A 88 -5.03 29.64 1.39
C ARG A 88 -3.73 30.42 1.40
N SER A 89 -2.73 29.99 0.63
CA SER A 89 -1.45 30.70 0.50
C SER A 89 -1.64 32.09 -0.10
N ILE A 90 -2.44 32.21 -1.17
CA ILE A 90 -2.81 33.50 -1.78
C ILE A 90 -3.55 34.37 -0.77
N HIS A 91 -4.55 33.82 -0.07
CA HIS A 91 -5.30 34.56 0.94
C HIS A 91 -4.40 35.07 2.08
N TYR A 92 -3.48 34.24 2.57
CA TYR A 92 -2.49 34.62 3.58
C TYR A 92 -1.60 35.76 3.08
N LEU A 93 -0.98 35.63 1.90
CA LEU A 93 -0.11 36.66 1.34
C LEU A 93 -0.85 37.99 1.09
N ASN A 94 -2.07 37.93 0.57
CA ASN A 94 -2.91 39.11 0.40
C ASN A 94 -3.29 39.75 1.74
N THR A 95 -3.47 38.95 2.79
CA THR A 95 -3.74 39.44 4.14
C THR A 95 -2.50 40.13 4.71
N CYS A 96 -1.31 39.55 4.55
CA CYS A 96 -0.05 40.19 4.94
C CYS A 96 0.14 41.55 4.25
N ARG A 97 -0.15 41.64 2.95
CA ARG A 97 -0.04 42.89 2.19
C ARG A 97 -0.92 44.02 2.76
N LYS A 98 -2.09 43.71 3.35
CA LYS A 98 -2.96 44.73 3.96
C LYS A 98 -2.35 45.39 5.20
N PHE A 99 -1.36 44.76 5.82
CA PHE A 99 -0.64 45.31 6.97
C PHE A 99 0.68 46.00 6.56
N GLU A 100 0.95 46.14 5.27
CA GLU A 100 2.05 46.98 4.78
C GLU A 100 1.65 48.46 4.93
N VAL A 101 2.34 49.18 5.81
CA VAL A 101 2.14 50.62 6.04
C VAL A 101 3.28 51.38 5.37
N ALA A 102 2.94 52.39 4.58
CA ALA A 102 3.95 53.23 3.92
C ALA A 102 4.86 53.91 4.97
N GLY A 103 6.18 53.77 4.78
CA GLY A 103 7.19 54.37 5.67
C GLY A 103 7.57 53.54 6.90
N VAL A 104 6.92 52.39 7.14
CA VAL A 104 7.29 51.47 8.23
C VAL A 104 7.91 50.20 7.66
N GLN A 105 9.16 49.92 8.02
CA GLN A 105 9.89 48.75 7.53
C GLN A 105 9.51 47.52 8.36
N MET A 106 8.50 46.78 7.89
CA MET A 106 8.04 45.55 8.54
C MET A 106 8.96 44.37 8.19
N PRO A 107 9.14 43.40 9.11
CA PRO A 107 9.80 42.14 8.78
C PRO A 107 9.08 41.45 7.60
N PRO A 108 9.82 40.78 6.70
CA PRO A 108 9.21 40.08 5.58
C PRO A 108 8.22 39.02 6.09
N PRO A 109 7.05 38.86 5.42
CA PRO A 109 6.06 37.87 5.81
C PRO A 109 6.69 36.48 5.89
N GLN A 110 6.35 35.71 6.92
CA GLN A 110 6.80 34.32 6.98
C GLN A 110 6.26 33.56 5.77
N PRO A 111 7.06 32.68 5.13
CA PRO A 111 6.60 31.93 3.98
C PRO A 111 5.39 31.06 4.36
N PRO A 112 4.42 30.86 3.45
CA PRO A 112 3.29 29.99 3.71
C PRO A 112 3.76 28.57 4.05
N PRO A 113 3.05 27.86 4.93
CA PRO A 113 3.44 26.52 5.37
C PRO A 113 3.55 25.58 4.16
N GLN A 114 4.57 24.71 4.17
CA GLN A 114 4.77 23.73 3.12
C GLN A 114 3.55 22.81 2.98
N MET A 115 3.14 22.54 1.75
CA MET A 115 2.01 21.66 1.46
C MET A 115 2.28 20.25 1.98
N VAL A 116 1.33 19.71 2.75
CA VAL A 116 1.39 18.32 3.21
C VAL A 116 1.09 17.40 2.04
N THR A 117 1.86 16.32 1.90
CA THR A 117 1.63 15.36 0.82
C THR A 117 0.38 14.52 1.08
N VAL A 118 -0.39 14.30 0.01
CA VAL A 118 -1.53 13.39 0.05
C VAL A 118 -1.01 11.94 0.22
N PRO A 119 -1.62 11.12 1.09
CA PRO A 119 -1.25 9.72 1.26
C PRO A 119 -1.36 8.92 -0.04
N SER A 120 -0.52 7.91 -0.21
CA SER A 120 -0.46 7.11 -1.44
C SER A 120 -1.77 6.35 -1.74
N SER A 121 -1.98 6.01 -3.01
CA SER A 121 -3.13 5.19 -3.44
C SER A 121 -3.22 3.83 -2.73
N GLY A 122 -2.07 3.21 -2.40
CA GLY A 122 -2.03 1.98 -1.60
C GLY A 122 -2.55 2.17 -0.17
N TRP A 123 -2.32 3.33 0.44
CA TRP A 123 -2.87 3.68 1.74
C TRP A 123 -4.38 3.91 1.68
N LEU A 124 -4.87 4.59 0.63
CA LEU A 124 -6.31 4.77 0.37
C LEU A 124 -7.02 3.42 0.18
N LEU A 125 -6.39 2.48 -0.51
CA LEU A 125 -6.93 1.13 -0.66
C LEU A 125 -6.96 0.38 0.69
N SER A 126 -5.89 0.49 1.47
CA SER A 126 -5.82 -0.16 2.79
C SER A 126 -6.90 0.38 3.75
N THR A 127 -7.13 1.70 3.74
CA THR A 127 -8.19 2.33 4.56
C THR A 127 -9.59 1.95 4.10
N TYR A 128 -9.83 1.86 2.80
CA TYR A 128 -11.08 1.36 2.24
C TYR A 128 -11.37 -0.09 2.66
N VAL A 129 -10.35 -0.94 2.61
CA VAL A 129 -10.46 -2.35 3.04
C VAL A 129 -10.78 -2.42 4.53
N LEU A 130 -10.13 -1.61 5.37
CA LEU A 130 -10.45 -1.54 6.80
C LEU A 130 -11.89 -1.11 7.06
N GLU A 131 -12.38 -0.08 6.37
CA GLU A 131 -13.79 0.34 6.46
C GLU A 131 -14.75 -0.78 6.02
N SER A 132 -14.41 -1.49 4.95
CA SER A 132 -15.21 -2.60 4.44
C SER A 132 -15.28 -3.76 5.43
N PHE A 133 -14.17 -4.06 6.13
CA PHE A 133 -14.13 -5.10 7.15
C PHE A 133 -15.07 -4.82 8.33
N THR A 134 -15.27 -3.55 8.72
CA THR A 134 -16.22 -3.21 9.80
C THR A 134 -17.67 -3.57 9.46
N ARG A 135 -17.99 -3.76 8.17
CA ARG A 135 -19.33 -4.07 7.69
C ARG A 135 -19.43 -5.46 7.06
N ILE A 136 -18.39 -6.29 7.23
CA ILE A 136 -18.34 -7.57 6.54
C ILE A 136 -19.45 -8.51 7.01
N GLU A 137 -19.85 -8.43 8.27
CA GLU A 137 -20.94 -9.22 8.83
C GLU A 137 -22.30 -8.76 8.30
N GLU A 138 -22.56 -7.46 8.23
CA GLU A 138 -23.76 -6.92 7.56
C GLU A 138 -23.81 -7.30 6.08
N LEU A 139 -22.66 -7.21 5.38
CA LEU A 139 -22.57 -7.57 3.97
C LEU A 139 -22.83 -9.06 3.79
N LYS A 140 -22.26 -9.91 4.66
CA LYS A 140 -22.58 -11.34 4.70
C LYS A 140 -24.06 -11.55 4.96
N ALA A 141 -24.66 -10.90 5.95
CA ALA A 141 -26.08 -11.03 6.27
C ALA A 141 -26.99 -10.60 5.11
N LYS A 142 -26.70 -9.47 4.45
CA LYS A 142 -27.44 -9.01 3.25
C LYS A 142 -27.33 -9.97 2.09
N VAL A 143 -26.12 -10.45 1.84
CA VAL A 143 -25.84 -11.42 0.77
C VAL A 143 -26.53 -12.75 1.09
N THR A 144 -26.47 -13.20 2.34
CA THR A 144 -27.17 -14.40 2.84
C THR A 144 -28.70 -14.24 2.84
N SER A 145 -29.21 -13.03 3.06
CA SER A 145 -30.65 -12.74 3.01
C SER A 145 -31.19 -12.78 1.58
N ILE A 146 -30.40 -12.34 0.60
CA ILE A 146 -30.81 -12.32 -0.82
C ILE A 146 -30.64 -13.71 -1.44
N PHE A 147 -29.57 -14.42 -1.10
CA PHE A 147 -29.17 -15.66 -1.78
C PHE A 147 -29.29 -16.93 -0.90
N GLY A 148 -29.82 -16.84 0.32
CA GLY A 148 -29.80 -17.95 1.29
C GLY A 148 -28.43 -18.14 1.93
N SER A 149 -28.23 -19.19 2.74
CA SER A 149 -26.93 -19.49 3.39
C SER A 149 -25.81 -19.57 2.37
N ILE A 150 -25.07 -18.46 2.22
CA ILE A 150 -23.79 -18.48 1.53
C ILE A 150 -22.81 -19.02 2.56
N SER A 151 -22.71 -20.35 2.58
CA SER A 151 -21.48 -21.00 3.01
C SER A 151 -20.37 -20.27 2.26
N VAL A 152 -19.54 -19.55 3.02
CA VAL A 152 -18.33 -18.90 2.51
C VAL A 152 -17.75 -19.82 1.47
N ILE A 153 -17.69 -19.34 0.23
CA ILE A 153 -17.23 -20.08 -0.94
C ILE A 153 -15.81 -20.55 -0.59
N GLU A 154 -15.69 -21.74 -0.03
CA GLU A 154 -14.42 -22.42 0.25
C GLU A 154 -13.95 -23.08 -1.05
N HIS A 155 -13.88 -22.26 -2.10
CA HIS A 155 -13.26 -22.65 -3.34
C HIS A 155 -11.80 -22.24 -3.30
N LEU A 156 -10.89 -23.23 -3.19
CA LEU A 156 -9.46 -22.99 -3.31
C LEU A 156 -9.01 -23.42 -4.70
N SER A 157 -8.75 -22.45 -5.58
CA SER A 157 -8.14 -22.71 -6.88
C SER A 157 -6.61 -22.54 -6.80
N LEU A 158 -5.88 -23.61 -7.08
CA LEU A 158 -4.42 -23.67 -7.03
C LEU A 158 -3.90 -24.50 -8.19
N LEU A 159 -3.01 -23.93 -9.02
CA LEU A 159 -2.31 -24.66 -10.10
C LEU A 159 -3.26 -25.44 -11.03
N GLY A 160 -4.43 -24.88 -11.34
CA GLY A 160 -5.44 -25.51 -12.19
C GLY A 160 -6.37 -26.50 -11.46
N LEU A 161 -6.12 -26.79 -10.19
CA LEU A 161 -6.99 -27.59 -9.34
C LEU A 161 -7.92 -26.69 -8.54
N THR A 162 -9.18 -27.09 -8.38
CA THR A 162 -10.16 -26.35 -7.57
C THR A 162 -10.74 -27.27 -6.51
N PHE A 163 -10.49 -26.95 -5.25
CA PHE A 163 -11.21 -27.55 -4.12
C PHE A 163 -12.53 -26.81 -3.95
N CYS A 164 -13.60 -27.53 -3.58
CA CYS A 164 -14.88 -26.96 -3.17
C CYS A 164 -15.40 -27.77 -1.98
N ARG A 165 -15.50 -27.16 -0.80
CA ARG A 165 -15.96 -27.85 0.43
C ARG A 165 -17.36 -28.46 0.30
N ALA A 166 -18.24 -27.87 -0.53
CA ALA A 166 -19.60 -28.34 -0.71
C ALA A 166 -19.70 -29.64 -1.52
N THR A 167 -18.72 -29.92 -2.39
CA THR A 167 -18.75 -31.08 -3.29
C THR A 167 -17.67 -32.11 -2.99
N SER A 168 -16.62 -31.74 -2.26
CA SER A 168 -15.46 -32.60 -2.04
C SER A 168 -15.70 -33.73 -1.04
N GLY A 169 -16.69 -33.61 -0.16
CA GLY A 169 -16.95 -34.59 0.93
C GLY A 169 -15.80 -34.77 1.92
N MET A 170 -14.72 -33.99 1.77
CA MET A 170 -13.48 -34.05 2.54
C MET A 170 -13.07 -32.64 2.94
N THR A 171 -12.37 -32.54 4.07
CA THR A 171 -11.86 -31.25 4.55
C THR A 171 -10.76 -30.70 3.65
N LEU A 172 -10.53 -29.39 3.67
CA LEU A 172 -9.48 -28.74 2.89
C LEU A 172 -8.09 -29.33 3.19
N ASP A 173 -7.80 -29.69 4.45
CA ASP A 173 -6.52 -30.30 4.85
C ASP A 173 -6.32 -31.70 4.25
N GLN A 174 -7.37 -32.52 4.23
CA GLN A 174 -7.35 -33.82 3.57
C GLN A 174 -7.16 -33.67 2.06
N TRP A 175 -7.86 -32.74 1.43
CA TRP A 175 -7.72 -32.50 -0.01
C TRP A 175 -6.33 -32.00 -0.39
N LEU A 176 -5.75 -31.10 0.40
CA LEU A 176 -4.38 -30.60 0.19
C LEU A 176 -3.34 -31.71 0.28
N LYS A 177 -3.52 -32.69 1.18
CA LYS A 177 -2.61 -33.84 1.32
C LYS A 177 -2.65 -34.77 0.11
N VAL A 178 -3.81 -34.90 -0.53
CA VAL A 178 -4.02 -35.80 -1.68
C VAL A 178 -3.63 -35.14 -3.01
N ASN A 179 -4.01 -33.88 -3.21
CA ASN A 179 -3.96 -33.24 -4.53
C ASN A 179 -2.80 -32.25 -4.71
N VAL A 180 -2.13 -31.85 -3.63
CA VAL A 180 -1.09 -30.82 -3.68
C VAL A 180 0.25 -31.38 -3.19
N PRO A 181 1.37 -31.12 -3.90
CA PRO A 181 2.69 -31.54 -3.43
C PRO A 181 2.98 -31.04 -2.02
N LYS A 182 3.59 -31.89 -1.17
CA LYS A 182 3.85 -31.61 0.26
C LYS A 182 4.44 -30.22 0.53
N THR A 183 5.39 -29.77 -0.30
CA THR A 183 6.04 -28.45 -0.18
C THR A 183 5.08 -27.28 -0.45
N THR A 184 4.12 -27.46 -1.35
CA THR A 184 3.12 -26.45 -1.68
C THR A 184 2.01 -26.44 -0.64
N GLY A 185 1.57 -27.61 -0.16
CA GLY A 185 0.62 -27.72 0.95
C GLY A 185 1.13 -27.05 2.22
N TRP A 186 2.37 -27.36 2.65
CA TRP A 186 3.01 -26.72 3.81
C TRP A 186 3.08 -25.19 3.70
N ARG A 187 3.42 -24.67 2.51
CA ARG A 187 3.45 -23.21 2.27
C ARG A 187 2.08 -22.56 2.39
N LEU A 188 1.03 -23.23 1.93
CA LEU A 188 -0.35 -22.73 2.05
C LEU A 188 -0.80 -22.74 3.50
N GLN A 189 -0.51 -23.82 4.23
CA GLN A 189 -0.85 -23.94 5.64
C GLN A 189 -0.19 -22.84 6.48
N ILE A 190 1.08 -22.54 6.23
CA ILE A 190 1.76 -21.39 6.86
C ILE A 190 1.07 -20.07 6.51
N LYS A 191 0.74 -19.84 5.23
CA LYS A 191 0.04 -18.60 4.83
C LYS A 191 -1.33 -18.46 5.50
N MET A 192 -2.08 -19.55 5.62
CA MET A 192 -3.39 -19.57 6.26
C MET A 192 -3.29 -19.31 7.76
N ALA A 193 -2.35 -19.98 8.45
CA ALA A 193 -2.07 -19.75 9.88
C ALA A 193 -1.61 -18.30 10.14
N SER A 194 -0.73 -17.78 9.29
CA SER A 194 -0.28 -16.38 9.30
C SER A 194 -1.45 -15.40 9.10
N ALA A 195 -2.33 -15.65 8.13
CA ALA A 195 -3.51 -14.82 7.89
C ALA A 195 -4.50 -14.86 9.07
N ALA A 196 -4.74 -16.04 9.65
CA ALA A 196 -5.60 -16.21 10.82
C ALA A 196 -5.05 -15.48 12.06
N ALA A 197 -3.73 -15.45 12.22
CA ALA A 197 -3.07 -14.69 13.28
C ALA A 197 -2.96 -13.18 12.97
N GLY A 198 -3.44 -12.70 11.82
CA GLY A 198 -3.25 -11.32 11.36
C GLY A 198 -1.78 -10.95 11.06
N VAL A 199 -0.88 -11.92 11.06
CA VAL A 199 0.55 -11.75 10.81
C VAL A 199 0.82 -12.01 9.34
N PHE A 200 0.86 -10.97 8.51
CA PHE A 200 1.34 -11.14 7.15
C PHE A 200 2.83 -11.50 7.19
N PRO A 201 3.29 -12.56 6.49
CA PRO A 201 4.71 -12.90 6.49
C PRO A 201 5.50 -11.75 5.86
N THR A 202 6.14 -10.96 6.69
CA THR A 202 7.17 -10.01 6.24
C THR A 202 8.35 -10.83 5.73
N ARG A 203 9.01 -10.37 4.66
CA ARG A 203 10.29 -10.97 4.27
C ARG A 203 11.20 -10.90 5.50
N ARG A 204 11.64 -12.04 6.03
CA ARG A 204 12.64 -12.06 7.09
C ARG A 204 13.83 -11.24 6.63
N ASP A 205 14.20 -10.27 7.44
CA ASP A 205 15.38 -9.47 7.20
C ASP A 205 16.59 -10.35 7.37
N ARG A 206 17.23 -10.69 6.25
CA ARG A 206 18.46 -11.47 6.28
C ARG A 206 19.59 -10.52 6.62
N THR A 207 20.35 -10.82 7.66
CA THR A 207 21.61 -10.15 7.97
C THR A 207 22.76 -10.83 7.24
N CYS A 208 23.79 -10.07 6.88
CA CYS A 208 24.98 -10.59 6.23
C CYS A 208 25.89 -11.22 7.28
N THR A 209 26.45 -12.40 7.00
CA THR A 209 27.38 -13.06 7.92
C THR A 209 28.75 -12.38 7.97
N LEU A 210 29.09 -11.55 6.97
CA LEU A 210 30.40 -10.91 6.86
C LEU A 210 30.47 -9.54 7.54
N CYS A 211 29.40 -8.76 7.49
CA CYS A 211 29.37 -7.40 8.05
C CYS A 211 28.24 -7.17 9.07
N SER A 212 27.45 -8.21 9.37
CA SER A 212 26.31 -8.17 10.29
C SER A 212 25.20 -7.17 9.93
N GLN A 213 25.31 -6.45 8.80
CA GLN A 213 24.31 -5.51 8.32
C GLN A 213 23.15 -6.22 7.61
N ARG A 214 22.00 -5.55 7.55
CA ARG A 214 20.83 -6.02 6.78
C ARG A 214 21.21 -6.18 5.31
N THR A 215 20.87 -7.31 4.67
CA THR A 215 21.19 -7.58 3.26
C THR A 215 20.23 -6.84 2.31
N THR A 216 20.58 -5.61 1.97
CA THR A 216 19.82 -4.81 1.00
C THR A 216 20.77 -4.15 0.00
N ARG A 217 20.27 -3.79 -1.19
CA ARG A 217 21.09 -3.06 -2.18
C ARG A 217 21.56 -1.71 -1.66
N ALA A 218 20.74 -1.04 -0.84
CA ALA A 218 21.09 0.23 -0.20
C ALA A 218 22.23 0.11 0.81
N THR A 219 22.38 -1.06 1.45
CA THR A 219 23.47 -1.36 2.38
C THR A 219 24.65 -2.07 1.71
N GLY A 220 24.78 -1.98 0.38
CA GLY A 220 25.91 -2.55 -0.34
C GLY A 220 25.85 -4.08 -0.54
N HIS A 221 24.66 -4.69 -0.44
CA HIS A 221 24.50 -6.13 -0.62
C HIS A 221 23.68 -6.48 -1.86
N SER A 222 24.16 -7.46 -2.63
CA SER A 222 23.43 -7.99 -3.78
C SER A 222 23.71 -9.46 -4.01
N MET A 223 22.87 -10.10 -4.82
CA MET A 223 23.06 -11.49 -5.25
C MET A 223 22.90 -11.56 -6.76
N HIS A 224 23.93 -12.07 -7.44
CA HIS A 224 23.85 -12.36 -8.85
C HIS A 224 23.18 -13.72 -9.04
N ARG A 225 21.88 -13.72 -9.36
CA ARG A 225 21.07 -14.94 -9.43
C ARG A 225 21.60 -16.02 -10.40
N PRO A 226 22.11 -15.69 -11.60
CA PRO A 226 22.62 -16.70 -12.53
C PRO A 226 23.80 -17.48 -11.97
N THR A 227 24.76 -16.82 -11.33
CA THR A 227 25.96 -17.46 -10.75
C THR A 227 25.78 -17.83 -9.27
N ARG A 228 24.65 -17.46 -8.66
CA ARG A 228 24.34 -17.61 -7.22
C ARG A 228 25.36 -17.00 -6.27
N GLN A 229 26.21 -16.09 -6.75
CA GLN A 229 27.19 -15.40 -5.92
C GLN A 229 26.53 -14.25 -5.15
N SER A 230 26.89 -14.11 -3.87
CA SER A 230 26.50 -13.00 -3.01
C SER A 230 27.66 -12.01 -2.88
N PHE A 231 27.32 -10.72 -2.89
CA PHE A 231 28.28 -9.63 -2.74
C PHE A 231 27.96 -8.80 -1.50
N CYS A 232 29.02 -8.43 -0.79
CA CYS A 232 29.01 -7.53 0.35
C CYS A 232 30.10 -6.49 0.11
N GLN A 233 29.69 -5.24 -0.13
CA GLN A 233 30.59 -4.12 -0.41
C GLN A 233 31.56 -3.85 0.74
N VAL A 234 31.11 -4.04 1.99
CA VAL A 234 31.91 -3.77 3.20
C VAL A 234 33.07 -4.74 3.36
N SER A 235 32.94 -5.97 2.83
CA SER A 235 33.96 -7.02 2.94
C SER A 235 34.71 -7.23 1.62
N ASP A 236 34.50 -6.39 0.61
CA ASP A 236 35.16 -6.55 -0.69
C ASP A 236 36.58 -5.98 -0.64
N PRO A 237 37.63 -6.79 -0.90
CA PRO A 237 39.02 -6.34 -0.85
C PRO A 237 39.36 -5.32 -1.93
N GLN A 238 38.55 -5.23 -2.99
CA GLN A 238 38.74 -4.31 -4.11
C GLN A 238 37.91 -3.02 -3.97
N ASN A 239 37.20 -2.85 -2.85
CA ASN A 239 36.33 -1.70 -2.55
C ASN A 239 35.35 -1.35 -3.68
N ARG A 240 34.85 -2.37 -4.40
CA ARG A 240 33.95 -2.17 -5.53
C ARG A 240 32.54 -1.85 -5.04
N THR A 241 31.81 -1.06 -5.83
CA THR A 241 30.38 -0.86 -5.61
C THR A 241 29.57 -2.06 -6.10
N VAL A 242 28.34 -2.20 -5.60
CA VAL A 242 27.40 -3.24 -6.05
C VAL A 242 27.18 -3.20 -7.57
N GLU A 243 27.08 -2.00 -8.16
CA GLU A 243 26.88 -1.79 -9.58
C GLU A 243 28.11 -2.22 -10.41
N GLN A 244 29.33 -1.93 -9.95
CA GLN A 244 30.56 -2.34 -10.62
C GLN A 244 30.70 -3.87 -10.62
N TRP A 245 30.54 -4.51 -9.45
CA TRP A 245 30.57 -5.97 -9.33
C TRP A 245 29.49 -6.65 -10.20
N LEU A 246 28.27 -6.11 -10.22
CA LEU A 246 27.20 -6.63 -11.08
C LEU A 246 27.51 -6.46 -12.57
N THR A 247 28.20 -5.39 -12.96
CA THR A 247 28.55 -5.10 -14.36
C THR A 247 29.66 -6.05 -14.83
N GLU A 248 30.66 -6.31 -14.00
CA GLU A 248 31.70 -7.32 -14.24
C GLU A 248 31.09 -8.71 -14.45
N LEU A 249 30.22 -9.16 -13.54
CA LEU A 249 29.55 -10.45 -13.66
C LEU A 249 28.60 -10.58 -14.87
N ARG A 250 28.16 -9.45 -15.43
CA ARG A 250 27.32 -9.40 -16.63
C ARG A 250 28.14 -9.26 -17.92
N GLY A 251 29.47 -9.40 -17.85
CA GLY A 251 30.36 -9.24 -19.01
C GLY A 251 30.40 -7.80 -19.52
N GLY A 252 30.41 -6.82 -18.61
CA GLY A 252 30.54 -5.39 -18.94
C GLY A 252 29.22 -4.68 -19.25
N LYS A 253 28.08 -5.39 -19.29
CA LYS A 253 26.78 -4.77 -19.58
C LYS A 253 26.14 -4.15 -18.34
N THR A 254 25.82 -2.87 -18.45
CA THR A 254 25.08 -2.14 -17.41
C THR A 254 23.61 -2.57 -17.34
N GLU A 255 22.96 -2.29 -16.20
CA GLU A 255 21.52 -2.57 -16.02
C GLU A 255 20.63 -1.82 -17.04
N LYS A 256 21.03 -0.58 -17.39
CA LYS A 256 20.33 0.24 -18.38
C LYS A 256 20.41 -0.36 -19.79
N GLU A 257 21.57 -0.89 -20.17
CA GLU A 257 21.77 -1.55 -21.47
C GLU A 257 20.96 -2.83 -21.59
N MET A 258 20.98 -3.67 -20.56
CA MET A 258 20.17 -4.89 -20.50
C MET A 258 18.67 -4.58 -20.62
N LEU A 259 18.20 -3.49 -20.01
CA LEU A 259 16.82 -3.05 -20.11
C LEU A 259 16.47 -2.60 -21.54
N ARG A 260 17.37 -1.83 -22.19
CA ARG A 260 17.22 -1.43 -23.60
C ARG A 260 17.18 -2.64 -24.54
N ASP A 261 18.05 -3.61 -24.34
CA ASP A 261 18.09 -4.85 -25.13
C ASP A 261 16.77 -5.63 -24.98
N ARG A 262 16.27 -5.80 -23.74
CA ARG A 262 14.97 -6.43 -23.48
C ARG A 262 13.82 -5.70 -24.16
N GLN A 263 13.78 -4.38 -24.09
CA GLN A 263 12.76 -3.57 -24.76
C GLN A 263 12.82 -3.73 -26.28
N ARG A 264 14.02 -3.75 -26.86
CA ARG A 264 14.24 -3.96 -28.30
C ARG A 264 13.72 -5.33 -28.74
N VAL A 265 14.05 -6.39 -27.99
CA VAL A 265 13.56 -7.76 -28.27
C VAL A 265 12.04 -7.84 -28.14
N SER A 266 11.46 -7.23 -27.10
CA SER A 266 10.00 -7.18 -26.92
C SER A 266 9.29 -6.47 -28.07
N ARG A 267 9.82 -5.31 -28.53
CA ARG A 267 9.30 -4.59 -29.70
C ARG A 267 9.38 -5.44 -30.97
N LYS A 268 10.50 -6.13 -31.22
CA LYS A 268 10.64 -7.05 -32.37
C LYS A 268 9.60 -8.19 -32.31
N LYS A 269 9.40 -8.80 -31.15
CA LYS A 269 8.38 -9.85 -30.96
C LYS A 269 6.96 -9.33 -31.22
N LYS A 270 6.62 -8.13 -30.73
CA LYS A 270 5.32 -7.50 -31.00
C LYS A 270 5.11 -7.24 -32.50
N LYS A 271 6.12 -6.69 -33.19
CA LYS A 271 6.05 -6.49 -34.65
C LYS A 271 5.87 -7.80 -35.41
N LYS A 272 6.62 -8.85 -35.07
CA LYS A 272 6.46 -10.18 -35.68
C LYS A 272 5.07 -10.76 -35.44
N LYS A 273 4.53 -10.63 -34.22
CA LYS A 273 3.17 -11.09 -33.90
C LYS A 273 2.10 -10.33 -34.68
N ALA A 274 2.24 -9.01 -34.82
CA ALA A 274 1.34 -8.19 -35.63
C ALA A 274 1.38 -8.57 -37.11
N ALA A 275 2.57 -8.81 -37.67
CA ALA A 275 2.73 -9.26 -39.06
C ALA A 275 2.10 -10.64 -39.31
N ILE A 276 2.19 -11.57 -38.34
CA ILE A 276 1.54 -12.88 -38.43
C ILE A 276 0.02 -12.74 -38.35
N LEU A 277 -0.51 -11.85 -37.50
CA LEU A 277 -1.95 -11.59 -37.41
C LEU A 277 -2.48 -11.04 -38.74
N ASN A 278 -1.82 -10.03 -39.30
CA ASN A 278 -2.23 -9.43 -40.58
C ASN A 278 -2.22 -10.45 -41.73
N LYS A 279 -1.25 -11.38 -41.76
CA LYS A 279 -1.22 -12.47 -42.75
C LYS A 279 -2.29 -13.54 -42.58
N LYS A 280 -2.96 -13.62 -41.42
CA LYS A 280 -4.07 -14.56 -41.18
C LYS A 280 -5.44 -13.91 -41.46
N SER A 281 -5.47 -12.61 -41.69
CA SER A 281 -6.68 -11.81 -41.96
C SER A 281 -6.84 -11.45 -43.43
N SER A 282 -5.94 -11.95 -44.30
CA SER A 282 -5.99 -11.90 -45.76
C SER A 282 -6.04 -13.34 -46.26
#